data_AF-G1N7Q4-F1
#
_entry.id   AF-G1N7Q4-F1
#
_cell.length_a   1.000
_cell.length_b   1.000
_cell.length_c   1.000
_cell.angle_alpha   90.00
_cell.angle_beta   90.00
_cell.angle_gamma   90.00
#
_symmetry.space_group_name_H-M   'P 1'
#
loop_
_entity.id
_entity.type
_entity.pdbx_description
1 polymer ?
#
loop_
_entity_poly.entity_id
_entity_poly.type
_entity_poly.pdbx_seq_one_letter_code
_entity_poly.pdbx_strand_id
1 'polypeptide(L)'
;MVTEDAVRPGSARHHGCLPARGCSWGNWKEEACLEEERLRDFMQKRERGELLMQKINRLNDNLLKKVQLSVSKDGFVCFGDTVMLLSPGKEPSVQRDVEARGELTLAVNLEEVSIYSALALHPPCALSAVTTASPVGRNTFCVLSVDGESVGEPVKFGQKFGLGTTGGFSDPMLYLASDHKSFMRFAKKSYLQQVFLTDELSYLTCWQANFLDPQLRLEYEGFPVPANSKLIITHCHTNRSLAVPRNFWTRSYFGREYEVICHTYLDSHRVEEDKNYWVIVTGNPGDEGGTMLDRPEPQPGGTGKNEFHEEMKNVKIPDYN
;
A
#
# COMPACT_ATOMS: atom_id res chain seq x y z
N MET A 1 -87.93 14.20 -25.14
CA MET A 1 -88.33 15.05 -24.02
C MET A 1 -87.36 14.78 -22.89
N VAL A 2 -86.51 15.78 -22.61
CA VAL A 2 -85.88 16.15 -21.32
C VAL A 2 -85.14 15.02 -20.58
N THR A 3 -83.83 14.77 -20.76
CA THR A 3 -82.64 15.46 -20.19
C THR A 3 -82.80 15.98 -18.75
N GLU A 4 -82.34 15.18 -17.77
CA GLU A 4 -81.84 15.70 -16.49
C GLU A 4 -80.47 15.08 -16.21
N ASP A 5 -79.43 15.87 -16.49
CA ASP A 5 -78.04 15.61 -16.14
C ASP A 5 -77.85 15.85 -14.64
N ALA A 6 -77.75 14.77 -13.87
CA ALA A 6 -77.28 14.82 -12.48
C ALA A 6 -75.74 14.90 -12.47
N VAL A 7 -75.22 16.13 -12.44
CA VAL A 7 -73.80 16.44 -12.25
C VAL A 7 -73.35 15.90 -10.89
N ARG A 8 -72.53 14.83 -10.89
CA ARG A 8 -71.77 14.42 -9.70
C ARG A 8 -70.63 15.41 -9.49
N PRO A 9 -70.41 15.94 -8.27
CA PRO A 9 -69.27 16.80 -8.01
C PRO A 9 -67.99 15.98 -8.13
N GLY A 10 -67.10 16.41 -9.02
CA GLY A 10 -65.78 15.84 -9.19
C GLY A 10 -64.99 15.92 -7.88
N SER A 11 -64.49 14.77 -7.44
CA SER A 11 -63.44 14.69 -6.42
C SER A 11 -62.18 15.31 -7.03
N ALA A 12 -62.00 16.61 -6.82
CA ALA A 12 -60.72 17.26 -7.00
C ALA A 12 -59.78 16.69 -5.94
N ARG A 13 -59.01 15.66 -6.31
CA ARG A 13 -57.82 15.28 -5.55
C ARG A 13 -56.88 16.48 -5.60
N HIS A 14 -56.84 17.23 -4.50
CA HIS A 14 -55.75 18.15 -4.22
C HIS A 14 -54.45 17.33 -4.16
N HIS A 15 -53.79 17.19 -5.30
CA HIS A 15 -52.36 16.96 -5.32
C HIS A 15 -51.75 18.21 -4.70
N GLY A 16 -51.45 18.14 -3.40
CA GLY A 16 -50.73 19.18 -2.69
C GLY A 16 -49.40 19.41 -3.40
N CYS A 17 -49.34 20.48 -4.19
CA CYS A 17 -48.09 20.97 -4.73
C CYS A 17 -47.27 21.44 -3.52
N LEU A 18 -46.14 20.77 -3.25
CA LEU A 18 -45.21 21.26 -2.25
C LEU A 18 -44.82 22.70 -2.65
N PRO A 19 -45.06 23.71 -1.81
CA PRO A 19 -44.73 25.08 -2.16
C PRO A 19 -43.22 25.22 -2.33
N ALA A 20 -42.80 26.01 -3.34
CA ALA A 20 -41.41 26.39 -3.52
C ALA A 20 -40.90 27.20 -2.31
N ARG A 21 -39.59 27.13 -2.04
CA ARG A 21 -38.91 27.84 -0.95
C ARG A 21 -39.38 29.30 -0.89
N GLY A 22 -39.96 29.71 0.24
CA GLY A 22 -40.44 31.07 0.49
C GLY A 22 -41.96 31.29 0.45
N CYS A 23 -42.76 30.26 0.19
CA CYS A 23 -44.22 30.37 0.32
C CYS A 23 -44.67 29.95 1.74
N SER A 24 -45.36 30.84 2.45
CA SER A 24 -45.84 30.67 3.82
C SER A 24 -47.10 29.81 3.91
N TRP A 25 -47.07 28.59 3.37
CA TRP A 25 -48.16 27.63 3.43
C TRP A 25 -47.70 26.32 4.07
N GLY A 26 -48.50 25.75 4.97
CA GLY A 26 -48.16 24.52 5.70
C GLY A 26 -47.19 24.76 6.86
N ASN A 27 -46.29 23.80 7.10
CA ASN A 27 -45.36 23.82 8.24
C ASN A 27 -44.12 24.72 8.04
N TRP A 28 -44.25 25.74 7.20
CA TRP A 28 -43.14 26.58 6.72
C TRP A 28 -42.34 27.22 7.86
N LYS A 29 -42.98 27.54 8.99
CA LYS A 29 -42.33 28.18 10.14
C LYS A 29 -41.46 27.20 10.92
N GLU A 30 -41.91 25.96 11.12
CA GLU A 30 -41.08 24.93 11.75
C GLU A 30 -39.93 24.53 10.81
N GLU A 31 -40.20 24.41 9.51
CA GLU A 31 -39.16 24.15 8.49
C GLU A 31 -38.09 25.25 8.47
N ALA A 32 -38.49 26.52 8.51
CA ALA A 32 -37.55 27.64 8.57
C ALA A 32 -36.72 27.64 9.87
N CYS A 33 -37.35 27.34 11.01
CA CYS A 33 -36.65 27.25 12.30
C CYS A 33 -35.64 26.10 12.30
N LEU A 34 -36.02 24.92 11.78
CA LEU A 34 -35.13 23.77 11.63
C LEU A 34 -33.97 24.05 10.67
N GLU A 35 -34.21 24.77 9.57
CA GLU A 35 -33.14 25.21 8.67
C GLU A 35 -32.17 26.18 9.37
N GLU A 36 -32.68 27.13 10.17
CA GLU A 36 -31.86 28.06 10.94
C GLU A 36 -31.00 27.33 11.99
N GLU A 37 -31.59 26.40 12.75
CA GLU A 37 -30.85 25.58 13.72
C GLU A 37 -29.77 24.72 13.05
N ARG A 38 -30.10 24.10 11.91
CA ARG A 38 -29.12 23.32 11.12
C ARG A 38 -27.97 24.19 10.63
N LEU A 39 -28.26 25.41 10.20
CA LEU A 39 -27.23 26.36 9.78
C LEU A 39 -26.37 26.80 10.97
N ARG A 40 -26.97 27.08 12.13
CA ARG A 40 -26.23 27.43 13.36
C ARG A 40 -25.28 26.31 13.78
N ASP A 41 -25.75 25.06 13.84
CA ASP A 41 -24.92 23.90 14.16
C ASP A 41 -23.77 23.72 13.16
N PHE A 42 -24.06 23.88 11.86
CA PHE A 42 -23.04 23.83 10.82
C PHE A 42 -21.96 24.91 11.00
N MET A 43 -22.36 26.16 11.26
CA MET A 43 -21.44 27.28 11.44
C MET A 43 -20.55 27.07 12.67
N GLN A 44 -21.14 26.64 13.78
CA GLN A 44 -20.40 26.31 15.00
C GLN A 44 -19.41 25.15 14.79
N LYS A 45 -19.82 24.07 14.11
CA LYS A 45 -18.92 22.95 13.77
C LYS A 45 -17.80 23.39 12.83
N ARG A 46 -18.09 24.29 11.87
CA ARG A 46 -17.10 24.85 10.95
C ARG A 46 -16.04 25.65 11.68
N GLU A 47 -16.46 26.51 12.61
CA GLU A 47 -15.56 27.33 13.44
C GLU A 47 -14.67 26.46 14.33
N ARG A 48 -15.20 25.38 14.91
CA ARG A 48 -14.42 24.41 15.69
C ARG A 48 -13.56 23.46 14.85
N GLY A 49 -13.71 23.45 13.52
CA GLY A 49 -12.97 22.53 12.66
C GLY A 49 -13.46 21.08 12.72
N GLU A 50 -14.71 20.86 13.15
CA GLU A 50 -15.30 19.54 13.40
C GLU A 50 -16.07 19.00 12.20
N LEU A 51 -16.21 19.77 11.11
CA LEU A 51 -16.84 19.27 9.89
C LEU A 51 -16.03 18.08 9.36
N LEU A 52 -16.74 17.06 8.90
CA LEU A 52 -16.13 15.86 8.33
C LEU A 52 -15.11 16.20 7.24
N MET A 53 -15.45 17.15 6.35
CA MET A 53 -14.54 17.62 5.31
C MET A 53 -13.25 18.24 5.88
N GLN A 54 -13.33 18.99 6.99
CA GLN A 54 -12.15 19.57 7.64
C GLN A 54 -11.27 18.48 8.28
N LYS A 55 -11.88 17.49 8.94
CA LYS A 55 -11.16 16.34 9.51
C LYS A 55 -10.46 15.52 8.43
N ILE A 56 -11.17 15.21 7.34
CA ILE A 56 -10.65 14.47 6.20
C ILE A 56 -9.50 15.21 5.52
N ASN A 57 -9.61 16.53 5.34
CA ASN A 57 -8.54 17.32 4.74
C ASN A 57 -7.27 17.27 5.61
N ARG A 58 -7.39 17.46 6.93
CA ARG A 58 -6.24 17.33 7.86
C ARG A 58 -5.61 15.94 7.82
N LEU A 59 -6.42 14.90 7.69
CA LEU A 59 -5.94 13.53 7.57
C LEU A 59 -5.15 13.35 6.26
N ASN A 60 -5.71 13.81 5.13
CA ASN A 60 -5.05 13.78 3.83
C ASN A 60 -3.75 14.59 3.82
N ASP A 61 -3.70 15.75 4.49
CA ASP A 61 -2.50 16.60 4.57
C ASP A 61 -1.31 15.87 5.19
N ASN A 62 -1.55 14.88 6.07
CA ASN A 62 -0.51 14.03 6.65
C ASN A 62 -0.23 12.79 5.79
N LEU A 63 -1.28 12.03 5.45
CA LEU A 63 -1.13 10.75 4.73
C LEU A 63 -0.55 10.93 3.32
N LEU A 64 -0.98 11.98 2.62
CA LEU A 64 -0.58 12.28 1.24
C LEU A 64 0.55 13.31 1.17
N LYS A 65 1.11 13.69 2.33
CA LYS A 65 2.30 14.53 2.39
C LYS A 65 3.42 13.82 1.64
N LYS A 66 4.01 14.51 0.65
CA LYS A 66 5.17 13.99 -0.06
C LYS A 66 6.32 13.75 0.91
N VAL A 67 6.99 12.61 0.75
CA VAL A 67 8.15 12.22 1.55
C VAL A 67 9.34 12.05 0.61
N GLN A 68 10.53 12.41 1.06
CA GLN A 68 11.76 12.10 0.34
C GLN A 68 12.28 10.76 0.84
N LEU A 69 12.50 9.81 -0.07
CA LEU A 69 13.11 8.54 0.26
C LEU A 69 14.62 8.72 0.49
N SER A 70 15.20 7.88 1.35
CA SER A 70 16.65 7.82 1.53
C SER A 70 17.31 7.37 0.23
N VAL A 71 18.39 8.04 -0.14
CA VAL A 71 19.21 7.67 -1.29
C VAL A 71 20.29 6.69 -0.83
N SER A 72 20.31 5.50 -1.43
CA SER A 72 21.38 4.53 -1.20
C SER A 72 22.70 5.04 -1.82
N LYS A 73 23.75 5.18 -1.01
CA LYS A 73 25.06 5.71 -1.44
C LYS A 73 25.97 4.63 -1.99
N ASP A 74 25.87 3.43 -1.43
CA ASP A 74 26.68 2.24 -1.67
C ASP A 74 25.93 1.17 -2.48
N GLY A 75 24.65 1.40 -2.79
CA GLY A 75 23.80 0.46 -3.53
C GLY A 75 23.07 -0.55 -2.64
N PHE A 76 23.19 -0.44 -1.32
CA PHE A 76 22.54 -1.32 -0.35
C PHE A 76 21.41 -0.63 0.42
N VAL A 77 20.54 -1.43 1.03
CA VAL A 77 19.53 -0.97 1.97
C VAL A 77 20.16 -0.89 3.35
N CYS A 78 20.08 0.27 4.00
CA CYS A 78 20.67 0.49 5.32
C CYS A 78 19.62 0.69 6.42
N PHE A 79 19.99 0.40 7.66
CA PHE A 79 19.16 0.73 8.81
C PHE A 79 18.97 2.25 8.93
N GLY A 80 17.74 2.67 9.20
CA GLY A 80 17.30 4.06 9.23
C GLY A 80 16.86 4.61 7.87
N ASP A 81 16.97 3.84 6.78
CA ASP A 81 16.51 4.30 5.47
C ASP A 81 14.98 4.42 5.43
N THR A 82 14.51 5.52 4.84
CA THR A 82 13.10 5.70 4.46
C THR A 82 12.90 5.19 3.04
N VAL A 83 12.10 4.14 2.89
CA VAL A 83 11.94 3.34 1.67
C VAL A 83 10.46 3.12 1.33
N MET A 84 10.21 2.62 0.12
CA MET A 84 8.92 2.04 -0.26
C MET A 84 9.06 0.53 -0.50
N LEU A 85 8.00 -0.22 -0.19
CA LEU A 85 7.93 -1.64 -0.50
C LEU A 85 7.05 -1.84 -1.73
N LEU A 86 7.68 -2.23 -2.84
CA LEU A 86 7.04 -2.41 -4.13
C LEU A 86 6.87 -3.91 -4.42
N SER A 87 5.65 -4.33 -4.75
CA SER A 87 5.38 -5.60 -5.41
C SER A 87 5.38 -5.39 -6.94
N PRO A 88 6.33 -5.99 -7.67
CA PRO A 88 6.44 -5.84 -9.12
C PRO A 88 5.18 -6.29 -9.87
N GLY A 89 4.89 -5.65 -11.00
CA GLY A 89 3.79 -6.08 -11.86
C GLY A 89 3.97 -7.50 -12.40
N LYS A 90 2.85 -8.17 -12.65
CA LYS A 90 2.81 -9.47 -13.34
C LYS A 90 2.95 -9.25 -14.85
N GLU A 91 3.80 -10.05 -15.48
CA GLU A 91 3.87 -10.18 -16.95
C GLU A 91 2.48 -10.54 -17.50
N PRO A 92 2.06 -10.02 -18.66
CA PRO A 92 0.72 -10.26 -19.20
C PRO A 92 0.52 -11.76 -19.52
N SER A 93 -0.08 -12.50 -18.60
CA SER A 93 -0.54 -13.87 -18.85
C SER A 93 -1.78 -13.87 -19.75
N VAL A 94 -1.88 -14.85 -20.65
CA VAL A 94 -2.92 -14.98 -21.71
C VAL A 94 -4.35 -15.12 -21.14
N GLN A 95 -4.50 -15.36 -19.84
CA GLN A 95 -5.80 -15.45 -19.18
C GLN A 95 -6.36 -14.07 -18.83
N ARG A 96 -7.65 -13.87 -19.15
CA ARG A 96 -8.43 -12.68 -18.76
C ARG A 96 -8.65 -12.68 -17.25
N ASP A 97 -7.63 -12.31 -16.50
CA ASP A 97 -7.78 -12.22 -15.05
C ASP A 97 -8.23 -10.84 -14.60
N VAL A 98 -9.11 -10.88 -13.58
CA VAL A 98 -9.63 -9.76 -12.78
C VAL A 98 -8.53 -9.19 -11.85
N GLU A 99 -7.29 -9.62 -12.03
CA GLU A 99 -6.12 -9.30 -11.21
C GLU A 99 -5.57 -7.90 -11.50
N ALA A 100 -4.97 -7.29 -10.46
CA ALA A 100 -4.25 -6.03 -10.57
C ALA A 100 -3.13 -6.11 -11.63
N ARG A 101 -3.20 -5.26 -12.65
CA ARG A 101 -2.08 -5.02 -13.56
C ARG A 101 -1.18 -3.92 -13.02
N GLY A 102 0.11 -4.07 -13.24
CA GLY A 102 1.12 -3.08 -12.86
C GLY A 102 1.65 -3.23 -11.44
N GLU A 103 2.49 -2.29 -11.08
CA GLU A 103 3.19 -2.22 -9.80
C GLU A 103 2.25 -1.83 -8.65
N LEU A 104 2.51 -2.41 -7.47
CA LEU A 104 1.76 -2.09 -6.26
C LEU A 104 2.72 -1.75 -5.12
N THR A 105 2.37 -0.78 -4.28
CA THR A 105 3.16 -0.36 -3.13
C THR A 105 2.43 -0.64 -1.84
N LEU A 106 3.15 -1.05 -0.79
CA LEU A 106 2.57 -1.22 0.54
C LEU A 106 2.14 0.15 1.09
N ALA A 107 0.94 0.22 1.65
CA ALA A 107 0.39 1.46 2.19
C ALA A 107 -0.48 1.21 3.43
N VAL A 108 -0.41 2.13 4.38
CA VAL A 108 -1.30 2.17 5.56
C VAL A 108 -2.75 2.27 5.10
N ASN A 109 -3.64 1.42 5.59
CA ASN A 109 -5.08 1.51 5.31
C ASN A 109 -5.85 1.91 6.57
N LEU A 110 -6.74 2.88 6.42
CA LEU A 110 -7.63 3.35 7.47
C LEU A 110 -8.99 2.72 7.31
N GLU A 111 -9.48 2.11 8.37
CA GLU A 111 -10.86 1.63 8.41
C GLU A 111 -11.83 2.81 8.39
N GLU A 112 -12.95 2.68 7.68
CA GLU A 112 -13.90 3.79 7.45
C GLU A 112 -14.37 4.43 8.76
N VAL A 113 -14.58 3.64 9.81
CA VAL A 113 -15.00 4.11 11.14
C VAL A 113 -13.96 5.07 11.73
N SER A 114 -12.68 4.81 11.51
CA SER A 114 -11.60 5.64 12.02
C SER A 114 -11.53 7.01 11.31
N ILE A 115 -11.98 7.12 10.05
CA ILE A 115 -11.95 8.39 9.31
C ILE A 115 -12.83 9.47 9.96
N TYR A 116 -13.92 9.07 10.62
CA TYR A 116 -14.85 10.01 11.28
C TYR A 116 -14.31 10.62 12.59
N SER A 117 -13.30 9.97 13.17
CA SER A 117 -12.78 10.28 14.51
C SER A 117 -11.29 10.61 14.55
N ALA A 118 -10.52 10.15 13.57
CA ALA A 118 -9.06 10.16 13.62
C ALA A 118 -8.46 11.56 13.40
N LEU A 119 -7.74 12.03 14.42
CA LEU A 119 -6.68 13.04 14.29
C LEU A 119 -5.30 12.38 14.12
N ALA A 120 -5.22 11.06 14.33
CA ALA A 120 -4.00 10.25 14.27
C ALA A 120 -4.33 8.79 13.90
N LEU A 121 -3.32 7.99 13.58
CA LEU A 121 -3.45 6.54 13.40
C LEU A 121 -3.61 5.85 14.77
N HIS A 122 -4.55 4.90 14.86
CA HIS A 122 -4.77 4.11 16.07
C HIS A 122 -4.42 2.64 15.80
N PRO A 123 -3.43 2.07 16.51
CA PRO A 123 -3.10 0.65 16.37
C PRO A 123 -4.23 -0.24 16.95
N PRO A 124 -4.45 -1.44 16.40
CA PRO A 124 -3.80 -1.96 15.20
C PRO A 124 -4.36 -1.32 13.92
N CYS A 125 -3.48 -0.89 13.01
CA CYS A 125 -3.88 -0.35 11.70
C CYS A 125 -3.81 -1.43 10.62
N ALA A 126 -4.73 -1.38 9.65
CA ALA A 126 -4.70 -2.28 8.50
C ALA A 126 -3.67 -1.81 7.47
N LEU A 127 -3.28 -2.71 6.58
CA LEU A 127 -2.42 -2.42 5.43
C LEU A 127 -3.11 -2.83 4.14
N SER A 128 -2.67 -2.23 3.04
CA SER A 128 -3.13 -2.55 1.71
C SER A 128 -2.03 -2.31 0.69
N ALA A 129 -2.20 -2.86 -0.51
CA ALA A 129 -1.33 -2.60 -1.64
C ALA A 129 -2.04 -1.68 -2.64
N VAL A 130 -1.38 -0.62 -3.10
CA VAL A 130 -1.96 0.45 -3.92
C VAL A 130 -1.15 0.69 -5.19
N THR A 131 -1.76 1.19 -6.26
CA THR A 131 -1.09 1.44 -7.56
C THR A 131 -0.23 2.71 -7.59
N THR A 132 0.05 3.33 -6.44
CA THR A 132 0.69 4.64 -6.37
C THR A 132 2.21 4.51 -6.29
N ALA A 133 2.91 5.14 -7.24
CA ALA A 133 4.37 5.16 -7.31
C ALA A 133 5.02 6.33 -6.55
N SER A 134 4.29 7.42 -6.29
CA SER A 134 4.88 8.59 -5.60
C SER A 134 5.06 8.35 -4.09
N PRO A 135 6.23 8.67 -3.51
CA PRO A 135 6.44 8.56 -2.07
C PRO A 135 5.63 9.57 -1.27
N VAL A 136 4.76 9.06 -0.39
CA VAL A 136 3.94 9.83 0.54
C VAL A 136 3.96 9.19 1.92
N GLY A 137 3.61 9.95 2.96
CA GLY A 137 3.62 9.44 4.34
C GLY A 137 2.94 8.08 4.51
N ARG A 138 1.86 7.83 3.76
CA ARG A 138 1.08 6.59 3.76
C ARG A 138 1.81 5.35 3.22
N ASN A 139 2.72 5.48 2.26
CA ASN A 139 3.38 4.34 1.59
C ASN A 139 4.90 4.27 1.84
N THR A 140 5.43 5.11 2.73
CA THR A 140 6.83 5.09 3.15
C THR A 140 7.03 4.37 4.48
N PHE A 141 8.13 3.63 4.58
CA PHE A 141 8.52 2.86 5.75
C PHE A 141 9.99 3.13 6.10
N CYS A 142 10.32 3.12 7.39
CA CYS A 142 11.69 3.15 7.89
C CYS A 142 12.17 1.72 8.14
N VAL A 143 13.38 1.40 7.69
CA VAL A 143 14.06 0.13 7.98
C VAL A 143 14.69 0.23 9.37
N LEU A 144 14.31 -0.66 10.29
CA LEU A 144 14.69 -0.59 11.70
C LEU A 144 15.56 -1.77 12.11
N SER A 145 16.57 -1.48 12.91
CA SER A 145 17.37 -2.52 13.56
C SER A 145 16.62 -3.08 14.76
N VAL A 146 16.53 -4.40 14.87
CA VAL A 146 15.96 -5.09 16.04
C VAL A 146 17.03 -5.66 16.97
N ASP A 147 18.26 -5.80 16.47
CA ASP A 147 19.40 -6.38 17.19
C ASP A 147 20.41 -5.31 17.68
N GLY A 148 20.07 -4.03 17.54
CA GLY A 148 20.86 -2.90 18.06
C GLY A 148 21.99 -2.41 17.15
N GLU A 149 22.05 -2.86 15.89
CA GLU A 149 22.95 -2.29 14.88
C GLU A 149 22.70 -0.79 14.65
N SER A 150 23.77 -0.07 14.28
CA SER A 150 23.73 1.37 14.06
C SER A 150 23.02 1.77 12.78
N VAL A 151 22.38 2.93 12.83
CA VAL A 151 21.83 3.60 11.64
C VAL A 151 22.93 3.81 10.60
N GLY A 152 22.64 3.48 9.35
CA GLY A 152 23.56 3.56 8.21
C GLY A 152 24.26 2.24 7.87
N GLU A 153 24.24 1.23 8.75
CA GLU A 153 24.79 -0.08 8.42
C GLU A 153 23.87 -0.84 7.45
N PRO A 154 24.45 -1.60 6.49
CA PRO A 154 23.67 -2.33 5.50
C PRO A 154 22.96 -3.53 6.14
N VAL A 155 21.67 -3.67 5.83
CA VAL A 155 20.91 -4.87 6.18
C VAL A 155 21.44 -6.05 5.39
N LYS A 156 21.62 -7.20 6.04
CA LYS A 156 22.13 -8.43 5.40
C LYS A 156 21.02 -9.45 5.16
N PHE A 157 21.19 -10.30 4.14
CA PHE A 157 20.28 -11.43 3.93
C PHE A 157 20.30 -12.37 5.14
N GLY A 158 19.11 -12.83 5.56
CA GLY A 158 18.92 -13.64 6.77
C GLY A 158 18.92 -12.86 8.09
N GLN A 159 19.33 -11.59 8.07
CA GLN A 159 19.33 -10.73 9.25
C GLN A 159 17.91 -10.25 9.58
N LYS A 160 17.61 -10.19 10.88
CA LYS A 160 16.32 -9.70 11.37
C LYS A 160 16.29 -8.17 11.32
N PHE A 161 15.18 -7.62 10.84
CA PHE A 161 14.91 -6.20 10.86
C PHE A 161 13.41 -5.93 11.10
N GLY A 162 13.09 -4.68 11.42
CA GLY A 162 11.72 -4.18 11.55
C GLY A 162 11.39 -3.20 10.44
N LEU A 163 10.10 -3.04 10.15
CA LEU A 163 9.61 -2.03 9.22
C LEU A 163 8.66 -1.12 9.98
N GLY A 164 9.02 0.14 10.14
CA GLY A 164 8.23 1.16 10.84
C GLY A 164 7.58 2.14 9.88
N THR A 165 6.45 2.74 10.24
CA THR A 165 5.88 3.88 9.52
C THR A 165 5.12 4.77 10.50
N THR A 166 5.19 6.08 10.31
CA THR A 166 4.31 7.01 11.02
C THR A 166 3.05 7.35 10.20
N GLY A 167 2.93 6.82 8.98
CA GLY A 167 1.85 7.18 8.05
C GLY A 167 1.82 8.67 7.69
N GLY A 168 2.93 9.40 7.86
CA GLY A 168 2.98 10.86 7.64
C GLY A 168 2.60 11.71 8.86
N PHE A 169 2.26 11.08 9.99
CA PHE A 169 2.11 11.75 11.29
C PHE A 169 3.47 11.89 12.00
N SER A 170 3.51 12.67 13.08
CA SER A 170 4.73 12.84 13.90
C SER A 170 4.99 11.65 14.82
N ASP A 171 3.95 11.12 15.48
CA ASP A 171 3.98 9.98 16.38
C ASP A 171 2.56 9.41 16.55
N PRO A 172 2.39 8.14 16.97
CA PRO A 172 3.44 7.15 17.25
C PRO A 172 3.97 6.46 15.97
N MET A 173 5.19 5.91 16.04
CA MET A 173 5.71 4.95 15.06
C MET A 173 4.93 3.64 15.16
N LEU A 174 4.47 3.12 14.02
CA LEU A 174 3.80 1.83 13.92
C LEU A 174 4.67 0.82 13.16
N TYR A 175 4.73 -0.41 13.65
CA TYR A 175 5.57 -1.47 13.13
C TYR A 175 4.75 -2.52 12.38
N LEU A 176 5.28 -2.95 11.24
CA LEU A 176 4.72 -4.03 10.43
C LEU A 176 4.76 -5.34 11.22
N ALA A 177 3.59 -5.93 11.45
CA ALA A 177 3.44 -7.15 12.23
C ALA A 177 2.58 -8.19 11.52
N SER A 178 2.80 -9.45 11.89
CA SER A 178 1.89 -10.55 11.55
C SER A 178 1.86 -11.57 12.69
N ASP A 179 0.83 -12.41 12.71
CA ASP A 179 0.65 -13.45 13.72
C ASP A 179 -0.08 -14.63 13.07
N HIS A 180 0.02 -15.83 13.64
CA HIS A 180 -0.66 -17.01 13.11
C HIS A 180 -2.16 -16.75 12.94
N LYS A 181 -2.71 -17.22 11.82
CA LYS A 181 -4.14 -17.14 11.54
C LYS A 181 -4.93 -17.79 12.69
N SER A 182 -5.87 -17.04 13.25
CA SER A 182 -6.81 -17.53 14.26
C SER A 182 -8.25 -17.22 13.84
N PHE A 183 -9.23 -17.71 14.60
CA PHE A 183 -10.65 -17.38 14.38
C PHE A 183 -10.95 -15.88 14.54
N MET A 184 -10.09 -15.13 15.25
CA MET A 184 -10.25 -13.70 15.47
C MET A 184 -9.31 -12.85 14.62
N ARG A 185 -8.19 -13.43 14.12
CA ARG A 185 -7.14 -12.71 13.39
C ARG A 185 -6.91 -13.37 12.03
N PHE A 186 -7.52 -12.78 10.99
CA PHE A 186 -7.39 -13.23 9.61
C PHE A 186 -7.70 -12.09 8.63
N ALA A 187 -7.17 -12.20 7.42
CA ALA A 187 -7.35 -11.22 6.36
C ALA A 187 -8.80 -11.22 5.84
N LYS A 188 -9.42 -10.04 5.73
CA LYS A 188 -10.88 -9.89 5.55
C LYS A 188 -11.44 -10.49 4.25
N LYS A 189 -10.63 -10.64 3.20
CA LYS A 189 -11.06 -11.14 1.88
C LYS A 189 -10.59 -12.57 1.61
N SER A 190 -9.29 -12.82 1.75
CA SER A 190 -8.71 -14.14 1.49
C SER A 190 -8.89 -15.13 2.64
N TYR A 191 -9.23 -14.64 3.84
CA TYR A 191 -9.23 -15.41 5.08
C TYR A 191 -7.87 -16.04 5.39
N LEU A 192 -6.76 -15.47 4.90
CA LEU A 192 -5.40 -15.93 5.19
C LEU A 192 -4.81 -15.16 6.38
N GLN A 193 -3.53 -15.39 6.67
CA GLN A 193 -2.82 -14.72 7.75
C GLN A 193 -2.74 -13.21 7.46
N GLN A 194 -3.30 -12.40 8.37
CA GLN A 194 -3.33 -10.95 8.20
C GLN A 194 -1.97 -10.31 8.48
N VAL A 195 -1.74 -9.16 7.84
CA VAL A 195 -0.63 -8.26 8.14
C VAL A 195 -1.22 -6.95 8.64
N PHE A 196 -0.67 -6.42 9.72
CA PHE A 196 -1.20 -5.25 10.40
C PHE A 196 -0.05 -4.40 10.95
N LEU A 197 -0.39 -3.20 11.44
CA LEU A 197 0.53 -2.28 12.07
C LEU A 197 0.22 -2.18 13.56
N THR A 198 1.24 -2.23 14.41
CA THR A 198 1.14 -2.16 15.87
C THR A 198 2.13 -1.14 16.43
N ASP A 199 1.87 -0.53 17.58
CA ASP A 199 2.80 0.35 18.29
C ASP A 199 3.77 -0.40 19.21
N GLU A 200 3.60 -1.71 19.36
CA GLU A 200 4.44 -2.56 20.19
C GLU A 200 5.53 -3.30 19.39
N LEU A 201 6.80 -3.04 19.72
CA LEU A 201 7.91 -3.86 19.22
C LEU A 201 7.90 -5.24 19.89
N SER A 202 7.88 -6.28 19.07
CA SER A 202 7.91 -7.68 19.53
C SER A 202 8.47 -8.60 18.45
N TYR A 203 8.59 -9.90 18.75
CA TYR A 203 9.01 -10.87 17.73
C TYR A 203 8.00 -10.99 16.56
N LEU A 204 6.76 -10.54 16.76
CA LEU A 204 5.74 -10.44 15.69
C LEU A 204 6.02 -9.31 14.70
N THR A 205 6.93 -8.39 15.03
CA THR A 205 7.36 -7.28 14.18
C THR A 205 8.70 -7.55 13.48
N CYS A 206 9.27 -8.74 13.67
CA CYS A 206 10.56 -9.12 13.08
C CYS A 206 10.35 -9.76 11.71
N TRP A 207 11.08 -9.24 10.72
CA TRP A 207 11.12 -9.72 9.35
C TRP A 207 12.57 -10.01 8.93
N GLN A 208 12.73 -10.81 7.89
CA GLN A 208 14.01 -11.16 7.28
C GLN A 208 13.91 -10.99 5.77
N ALA A 209 14.98 -10.47 5.17
CA ALA A 209 15.14 -10.41 3.73
C ALA A 209 15.86 -11.67 3.29
N ASN A 210 15.25 -12.39 2.36
CA ASN A 210 15.81 -13.61 1.78
C ASN A 210 16.11 -13.37 0.31
N PHE A 211 17.21 -13.96 -0.15
CA PHE A 211 17.56 -13.93 -1.56
C PHE A 211 16.44 -14.57 -2.40
N LEU A 212 16.22 -14.02 -3.59
CA LEU A 212 15.10 -14.39 -4.45
C LEU A 212 15.13 -15.89 -4.78
N ASP A 213 16.26 -16.37 -5.31
CA ASP A 213 16.46 -17.77 -5.65
C ASP A 213 16.67 -18.62 -4.38
N PRO A 214 15.78 -19.59 -4.09
CA PRO A 214 15.93 -20.47 -2.94
C PRO A 214 17.25 -21.25 -2.91
N GLN A 215 17.81 -21.58 -4.07
CA GLN A 215 19.04 -22.38 -4.17
C GLN A 215 20.30 -21.60 -3.79
N LEU A 216 20.23 -20.26 -3.84
CA LEU A 216 21.36 -19.37 -3.57
C LEU A 216 21.27 -18.73 -2.17
N ARG A 217 20.25 -19.04 -1.37
CA ARG A 217 20.03 -18.38 -0.07
C ARG A 217 21.16 -18.64 0.92
N LEU A 218 21.75 -19.83 0.91
CA LEU A 218 22.82 -20.20 1.83
C LEU A 218 24.12 -19.47 1.47
N GLU A 219 24.40 -19.35 0.17
CA GLU A 219 25.59 -18.70 -0.38
C GLU A 219 25.56 -17.18 -0.16
N TYR A 220 24.36 -16.58 -0.21
CA TYR A 220 24.15 -15.14 -0.03
C TYR A 220 23.82 -14.75 1.41
N GLU A 221 23.72 -15.70 2.35
CA GLU A 221 23.47 -15.39 3.76
C GLU A 221 24.58 -14.48 4.32
N GLY A 222 24.20 -13.41 5.02
CA GLY A 222 25.14 -12.43 5.57
C GLY A 222 25.68 -11.40 4.56
N PHE A 223 25.39 -11.52 3.27
CA PHE A 223 25.70 -10.47 2.30
C PHE A 223 24.72 -9.30 2.41
N PRO A 224 25.17 -8.05 2.13
CA PRO A 224 24.31 -6.88 2.18
C PRO A 224 23.19 -6.96 1.11
N VAL A 225 21.99 -6.51 1.48
CA VAL A 225 20.81 -6.51 0.63
C VAL A 225 20.90 -5.36 -0.37
N PRO A 226 20.96 -5.65 -1.69
CA PRO A 226 20.98 -4.60 -2.70
C PRO A 226 19.65 -3.86 -2.75
N ALA A 227 19.72 -2.53 -2.79
CA ALA A 227 18.55 -1.68 -2.99
C ALA A 227 17.95 -1.92 -4.38
N ASN A 228 16.64 -1.70 -4.52
CA ASN A 228 15.92 -1.75 -5.80
C ASN A 228 16.00 -3.11 -6.53
N SER A 229 16.33 -4.18 -5.79
CA SER A 229 16.40 -5.55 -6.30
C SER A 229 15.26 -6.40 -5.75
N LYS A 230 14.84 -7.41 -6.52
CA LYS A 230 13.79 -8.35 -6.09
C LYS A 230 14.30 -9.26 -4.98
N LEU A 231 13.49 -9.43 -3.95
CA LEU A 231 13.76 -10.28 -2.80
C LEU A 231 12.45 -10.83 -2.20
N ILE A 232 12.59 -11.73 -1.22
CA ILE A 232 11.48 -12.24 -0.43
C ILE A 232 11.57 -11.67 0.99
N ILE A 233 10.47 -11.11 1.49
CA ILE A 233 10.37 -10.64 2.87
C ILE A 233 9.63 -11.70 3.68
N THR A 234 10.30 -12.32 4.65
CA THR A 234 9.76 -13.43 5.45
C THR A 234 9.56 -13.01 6.89
N HIS A 235 8.39 -13.32 7.43
CA HIS A 235 8.06 -13.05 8.82
C HIS A 235 8.75 -14.06 9.74
N CYS A 236 9.54 -13.58 10.70
CA CYS A 236 10.39 -14.42 11.54
C CYS A 236 9.60 -15.36 12.45
N HIS A 237 8.43 -14.94 12.94
CA HIS A 237 7.65 -15.76 13.87
C HIS A 237 6.92 -16.91 13.18
N THR A 238 6.31 -16.66 12.02
CA THR A 238 5.48 -17.67 11.34
C THR A 238 6.17 -18.35 10.17
N ASN A 239 7.38 -17.91 9.79
CA ASN A 239 8.12 -18.37 8.61
C ASN A 239 7.27 -18.35 7.33
N ARG A 240 6.47 -17.29 7.17
CA ARG A 240 5.61 -17.04 6.01
C ARG A 240 6.04 -15.75 5.34
N SER A 241 5.91 -15.69 4.02
CA SER A 241 6.39 -14.56 3.23
C SER A 241 5.28 -13.52 3.05
N LEU A 242 5.66 -12.25 3.03
CA LEU A 242 4.76 -11.15 2.70
C LEU A 242 4.27 -11.31 1.26
N ALA A 243 2.99 -11.08 0.99
CA ALA A 243 2.40 -11.32 -0.32
C ALA A 243 1.30 -10.33 -0.69
N VAL A 244 1.15 -10.12 -1.99
CA VAL A 244 0.00 -9.45 -2.60
C VAL A 244 -0.63 -10.40 -3.63
N PRO A 245 -1.75 -11.06 -3.32
CA PRO A 245 -2.40 -12.02 -4.23
C PRO A 245 -2.98 -11.39 -5.51
N ARG A 246 -3.17 -10.06 -5.55
CA ARG A 246 -3.69 -9.25 -6.68
C ARG A 246 -5.13 -9.55 -7.14
N ASN A 247 -5.73 -10.65 -6.73
CA ASN A 247 -7.14 -11.00 -6.98
C ASN A 247 -8.10 -10.53 -5.88
N PHE A 248 -7.60 -10.35 -4.64
CA PHE A 248 -8.39 -9.85 -3.52
C PHE A 248 -8.24 -8.34 -3.38
N TRP A 249 -9.30 -7.59 -3.73
CA TRP A 249 -9.33 -6.14 -3.59
C TRP A 249 -10.58 -5.68 -2.85
N THR A 250 -10.49 -4.47 -2.30
CA THR A 250 -11.61 -3.75 -1.70
C THR A 250 -11.62 -2.31 -2.20
N ARG A 251 -12.80 -1.67 -2.17
CA ARG A 251 -12.90 -0.23 -2.35
C ARG A 251 -12.75 0.41 -0.98
N SER A 252 -11.76 1.27 -0.83
CA SER A 252 -11.58 2.10 0.36
C SER A 252 -11.78 3.57 0.00
N TYR A 253 -11.64 4.43 1.01
CA TYR A 253 -11.63 5.88 0.84
C TYR A 253 -10.58 6.35 -0.19
N PHE A 254 -9.45 5.65 -0.32
CA PHE A 254 -8.38 6.01 -1.26
C PHE A 254 -8.53 5.38 -2.66
N GLY A 255 -9.60 4.62 -2.89
CA GLY A 255 -9.89 4.00 -4.18
C GLY A 255 -9.84 2.48 -4.14
N ARG A 256 -9.28 1.86 -5.18
CA ARG A 256 -9.15 0.40 -5.27
C ARG A 256 -7.85 -0.03 -4.60
N GLU A 257 -7.95 -0.90 -3.62
CA GLU A 257 -6.79 -1.38 -2.85
C GLU A 257 -6.80 -2.88 -2.75
N TYR A 258 -5.61 -3.47 -2.76
CA TYR A 258 -5.41 -4.91 -2.75
C TYR A 258 -5.03 -5.38 -1.35
N GLU A 259 -5.51 -6.57 -1.00
CA GLU A 259 -5.20 -7.17 0.29
C GLU A 259 -3.74 -7.59 0.36
N VAL A 260 -3.09 -7.29 1.49
CA VAL A 260 -1.72 -7.72 1.80
C VAL A 260 -1.81 -8.77 2.90
N ILE A 261 -1.10 -9.87 2.72
CA ILE A 261 -1.16 -11.03 3.61
C ILE A 261 0.23 -11.61 3.87
N CYS A 262 0.32 -12.49 4.86
CA CYS A 262 1.52 -13.27 5.14
C CYS A 262 1.30 -14.72 4.70
N HIS A 263 1.62 -15.03 3.43
CA HIS A 263 1.43 -16.35 2.86
C HIS A 263 2.48 -16.63 1.79
N THR A 264 3.12 -17.80 1.86
CA THR A 264 4.10 -18.23 0.87
C THR A 264 3.38 -19.02 -0.23
N TYR A 265 3.22 -18.39 -1.39
CA TYR A 265 2.74 -19.04 -2.63
C TYR A 265 3.92 -19.71 -3.30
N LEU A 266 3.78 -20.99 -3.63
CA LEU A 266 4.82 -21.80 -4.22
C LEU A 266 4.33 -22.39 -5.54
N ASP A 267 5.20 -22.38 -6.55
CA ASP A 267 4.96 -23.05 -7.82
C ASP A 267 5.17 -24.57 -7.74
N SER A 268 5.07 -25.26 -8.89
CA SER A 268 5.31 -26.71 -8.99
C SER A 268 6.73 -27.14 -8.59
N HIS A 269 7.70 -26.23 -8.61
CA HIS A 269 9.09 -26.46 -8.26
C HIS A 269 9.41 -26.06 -6.81
N ARG A 270 8.39 -25.67 -6.02
CA ARG A 270 8.51 -25.17 -4.65
C ARG A 270 9.33 -23.88 -4.54
N VAL A 271 9.29 -23.06 -5.58
CA VAL A 271 9.86 -21.70 -5.59
C VAL A 271 8.74 -20.70 -5.35
N GLU A 272 9.04 -19.62 -4.63
CA GLU A 272 8.06 -18.57 -4.37
C GLU A 272 7.56 -17.91 -5.67
N GLU A 273 6.24 -17.70 -5.77
CA GLU A 273 5.59 -17.04 -6.90
C GLU A 273 5.78 -15.50 -6.88
N ASP A 274 5.45 -14.84 -7.99
CA ASP A 274 5.48 -13.38 -8.16
C ASP A 274 4.71 -12.58 -7.10
N LYS A 275 3.63 -13.17 -6.55
CA LYS A 275 2.86 -12.62 -5.42
C LYS A 275 3.71 -12.35 -4.18
N ASN A 276 4.82 -13.07 -4.01
CA ASN A 276 5.74 -12.93 -2.88
C ASN A 276 6.94 -12.03 -3.17
N TYR A 277 7.08 -11.52 -4.38
CA TYR A 277 8.24 -10.70 -4.75
C TYR A 277 8.05 -9.28 -4.27
N TRP A 278 9.08 -8.76 -3.61
CA TRP A 278 9.16 -7.39 -3.16
C TRP A 278 10.46 -6.75 -3.64
N VAL A 279 10.41 -5.44 -3.82
CA VAL A 279 11.55 -4.57 -4.09
C VAL A 279 11.55 -3.48 -3.03
N ILE A 280 12.66 -3.31 -2.33
CA ILE A 280 12.86 -2.19 -1.41
C ILE A 280 13.36 -1.01 -2.24
N VAL A 281 12.48 -0.04 -2.49
CA VAL A 281 12.72 1.10 -3.36
C VAL A 281 13.31 2.26 -2.56
N THR A 282 14.44 2.78 -3.02
CA THR A 282 15.14 3.94 -2.45
C THR A 282 14.94 5.19 -3.33
N GLY A 283 15.31 6.35 -2.80
CA GLY A 283 15.26 7.62 -3.53
C GLY A 283 16.25 7.67 -4.69
N ASN A 284 15.87 8.38 -5.75
CA ASN A 284 16.77 8.64 -6.87
C ASN A 284 17.70 9.82 -6.54
N PRO A 285 19.03 9.69 -6.65
CA PRO A 285 19.95 10.82 -6.44
C PRO A 285 19.79 11.97 -7.45
N GLY A 286 19.20 11.70 -8.62
CA GLY A 286 19.11 12.66 -9.73
C GLY A 286 17.80 13.45 -9.84
N ASP A 287 16.80 13.17 -9.00
CA ASP A 287 15.49 13.84 -9.03
C ASP A 287 14.96 14.08 -7.61
N GLU A 288 14.67 15.34 -7.27
CA GLU A 288 14.17 15.72 -5.95
C GLU A 288 12.73 15.20 -5.75
N GLY A 289 12.62 14.05 -5.09
CA GLY A 289 11.34 13.38 -4.83
C GLY A 289 10.99 12.28 -5.83
N GLY A 290 11.89 11.96 -6.76
CA GLY A 290 11.80 10.81 -7.64
C GLY A 290 12.25 9.51 -6.96
N THR A 291 11.76 8.39 -7.47
CA THR A 291 12.14 7.05 -7.02
C THR A 291 13.15 6.44 -7.98
N MET A 292 13.90 5.42 -7.52
CA MET A 292 14.78 4.67 -8.41
C MET A 292 14.02 3.92 -9.53
N LEU A 293 12.69 3.83 -9.48
CA LEU A 293 11.85 3.31 -10.57
C LEU A 293 11.78 4.28 -11.76
N ASP A 294 11.91 5.59 -11.50
CA ASP A 294 11.81 6.63 -12.53
C ASP A 294 13.11 6.76 -13.35
N ARG A 295 14.18 6.09 -12.90
CA ARG A 295 15.48 6.15 -13.58
C ARG A 295 15.43 5.25 -14.83
N PRO A 296 15.70 5.79 -16.04
CA PRO A 296 15.80 4.97 -17.23
C PRO A 296 16.92 3.92 -17.05
N GLU A 297 16.65 2.70 -17.50
CA GLU A 297 17.67 1.64 -17.50
C GLU A 297 18.94 2.16 -18.17
N PRO A 298 20.13 1.91 -17.58
CA PRO A 298 21.37 2.29 -18.23
C PRO A 298 21.43 1.60 -19.59
N GLN A 299 21.48 2.40 -20.67
CA GLN A 299 21.67 1.85 -22.01
C GLN A 299 22.95 1.00 -21.98
N PRO A 300 22.93 -0.24 -22.49
CA PRO A 300 24.15 -1.01 -22.63
C PRO A 300 25.10 -0.18 -23.49
N GLY A 301 26.20 0.26 -22.88
CA GLY A 301 27.14 1.19 -23.49
C GLY A 301 27.54 0.68 -24.87
N GLY A 302 27.41 1.55 -25.86
CA GLY A 302 27.89 1.30 -27.21
C GLY A 302 29.41 1.15 -27.21
N THR A 303 29.90 -0.07 -27.00
CA THR A 303 31.21 -0.47 -27.51
C THR A 303 31.04 -0.72 -29.00
N GLY A 304 31.62 0.18 -29.79
CA GLY A 304 31.74 -0.01 -31.23
C GLY A 304 32.27 -1.40 -31.53
N LYS A 305 31.56 -2.10 -32.42
CA LYS A 305 32.04 -3.32 -33.06
C LYS A 305 33.31 -2.99 -33.82
N ASN A 306 34.47 -3.15 -33.18
CA ASN A 306 35.72 -3.35 -33.87
C ASN A 306 36.04 -4.85 -33.79
N GLU A 307 35.97 -5.46 -34.95
CA GLU A 307 36.37 -6.82 -35.25
C GLU A 307 37.77 -7.11 -34.70
N PHE A 308 37.89 -8.06 -33.79
CA PHE A 308 39.07 -8.90 -33.66
C PHE A 308 38.60 -10.35 -33.59
N HIS A 309 38.50 -10.94 -34.77
CA HIS A 309 38.30 -12.37 -34.95
C HIS A 309 39.69 -13.02 -34.84
N GLU A 310 40.09 -13.46 -33.65
CA GLU A 310 41.19 -14.42 -33.53
C GLU A 310 40.63 -15.84 -33.53
N GLU A 311 40.89 -16.56 -34.63
CA GLU A 311 40.65 -17.98 -34.77
C GLU A 311 41.47 -18.77 -33.74
N MET A 312 40.83 -19.32 -32.70
CA MET A 312 41.42 -20.41 -31.94
C MET A 312 41.31 -21.72 -32.73
N LYS A 313 42.40 -22.10 -33.39
CA LYS A 313 42.56 -23.44 -33.99
C LYS A 313 42.79 -24.47 -32.89
N ASN A 314 41.89 -25.44 -32.79
CA ASN A 314 42.04 -26.61 -31.92
C ASN A 314 43.26 -27.45 -32.34
N VAL A 315 44.24 -27.57 -31.43
CA VAL A 315 45.37 -28.49 -31.57
C VAL A 315 44.96 -29.86 -31.01
N LYS A 316 45.03 -30.90 -31.85
CA LYS A 316 44.87 -32.29 -31.42
C LYS A 316 46.15 -32.80 -30.77
N ILE A 317 46.01 -33.49 -29.64
CA ILE A 317 47.07 -34.23 -28.95
C ILE A 317 47.27 -35.56 -29.72
N PRO A 318 48.51 -35.99 -30.05
CA PRO A 318 48.75 -37.31 -30.59
C PRO A 318 48.82 -38.36 -29.47
N ASP A 319 48.14 -39.49 -29.70
CA ASP A 319 48.21 -40.68 -28.86
C ASP A 319 49.62 -41.30 -28.89
N TYR A 320 50.12 -41.68 -27.71
CA TYR A 320 51.37 -42.42 -27.54
C TYR A 320 51.14 -43.92 -27.83
N ASN A 321 51.92 -44.46 -28.76
CA ASN A 321 52.30 -45.88 -28.82
C ASN A 321 53.83 -45.95 -28.81
#